data_AF-A0A953DLC1-F1
#
_entry.id   AF-A0A953DLC1-F1
#
_cell.length_a   1.000
_cell.length_b   1.000
_cell.length_c   1.000
_cell.angle_alpha   90.00
_cell.angle_beta   90.00
_cell.angle_gamma   90.00
#
_symmetry.space_group_name_H-M   'P 1'
#
loop_
_entity.id
_entity.type
_entity.pdbx_description
1 polymer ?
#
loop_
_entity_poly.entity_id
_entity_poly.type
_entity_poly.pdbx_seq_one_letter_code
_entity_poly.pdbx_strand_id
1 'polypeptide(L)'
;MSTGAGTSTGTGSGPAERTTFEPAGRTSLEEEMRSAARWTRRRDIPLAILAWMALGVLALWGISHIAHSLLMLVIAALLAYAIAPAVRLLERFVPRLVAILLVYLVVLGGLSILLYFVITTTIEQIVSLAHYGQQMLTPRPGGSVTPLEEILNRFGISASQLSDLRQQLFSQLQNIATSALPIVTGVFEGILDIIIVMVLSIYLLIDGERAVRWLRRGVPTRQRARTRFLLDTVERVVGGYIRGQLL
;
A
#
# COMPACT_ATOMS: atom_id res chain seq x y z
N MET A 1 37.74 48.50 -68.86
CA MET A 1 37.04 49.80 -68.90
C MET A 1 36.25 49.89 -67.59
N SER A 2 36.71 50.48 -66.47
CA SER A 2 37.33 51.80 -66.26
C SER A 2 36.52 52.92 -66.91
N THR A 3 36.10 54.03 -66.28
CA THR A 3 36.21 54.60 -64.93
C THR A 3 35.34 55.86 -64.97
N GLY A 4 34.82 56.35 -63.83
CA GLY A 4 34.27 57.70 -63.78
C GLY A 4 33.67 58.13 -62.45
N ALA A 5 34.42 58.01 -61.36
CA ALA A 5 34.13 58.66 -60.09
C ALA A 5 34.74 60.07 -60.06
N GLY A 6 34.07 60.99 -59.36
CA GLY A 6 34.60 62.28 -58.89
C GLY A 6 33.69 62.78 -57.76
N THR A 7 34.14 62.75 -56.50
CA THR A 7 34.75 63.87 -55.73
C THR A 7 33.76 65.00 -55.46
N SER A 8 33.64 65.66 -54.30
CA SER A 8 34.34 65.70 -53.00
C SER A 8 33.78 66.95 -52.29
N THR A 9 33.76 66.99 -50.94
CA THR A 9 33.96 68.15 -50.01
C THR A 9 33.25 67.81 -48.69
N GLY A 10 33.87 67.71 -47.50
CA GLY A 10 34.77 68.68 -46.85
C GLY A 10 33.91 69.84 -46.32
N THR A 11 33.70 70.08 -45.02
CA THR A 11 34.68 70.47 -43.97
C THR A 11 33.96 70.61 -42.61
N GLY A 12 34.72 70.56 -41.50
CA GLY A 12 34.29 70.55 -40.08
C GLY A 12 33.56 71.81 -39.56
N SER A 13 33.40 72.08 -38.27
CA SER A 13 33.80 71.50 -36.98
C SER A 13 33.18 72.38 -35.88
N GLY A 14 32.78 71.80 -34.74
CA GLY A 14 32.46 72.57 -33.53
C GLY A 14 32.08 71.66 -32.35
N PRO A 15 32.75 71.73 -31.18
CA PRO A 15 32.47 70.85 -30.05
C PRO A 15 31.38 71.46 -29.18
N ALA A 16 30.26 70.77 -28.98
CA ALA A 16 29.32 71.10 -27.92
C ALA A 16 29.67 70.28 -26.67
N GLU A 17 30.17 70.97 -25.64
CA GLU A 17 30.35 70.42 -24.29
C GLU A 17 29.08 69.71 -23.84
N ARG A 18 29.20 68.42 -23.53
CA ARG A 18 28.14 67.63 -22.90
C ARG A 18 28.18 67.91 -21.40
N THR A 19 27.29 68.75 -20.90
CA THR A 19 26.87 68.64 -19.50
C THR A 19 25.93 67.43 -19.42
N THR A 20 26.50 66.26 -19.16
CA THR A 20 25.72 65.05 -18.85
C THR A 20 25.03 65.26 -17.50
N PHE A 21 23.81 65.79 -17.53
CA PHE A 21 22.90 65.71 -16.40
C PHE A 21 22.49 64.24 -16.26
N GLU A 22 23.19 63.51 -15.40
CA GLU A 22 22.82 62.16 -15.00
C GLU A 22 21.55 62.26 -14.14
N PRO A 23 20.38 61.78 -14.60
CA PRO A 23 19.15 61.95 -13.84
C PRO A 23 19.14 60.92 -12.70
N ALA A 24 19.39 61.39 -11.49
CA ALA A 24 19.38 60.60 -10.24
C ALA A 24 18.10 59.78 -9.99
N GLY A 25 17.03 59.99 -10.77
CA GLY A 25 15.78 59.23 -10.70
C GLY A 25 15.76 57.93 -11.53
N ARG A 26 16.73 57.67 -12.41
CA ARG A 26 16.76 56.41 -13.19
C ARG A 26 17.16 55.20 -12.33
N THR A 27 18.07 55.41 -11.38
CA THR A 27 18.58 54.34 -10.51
C THR A 27 17.53 53.85 -9.52
N SER A 28 16.74 54.75 -8.94
CA SER A 28 15.68 54.39 -7.99
C SER A 28 14.52 53.62 -8.64
N LEU A 29 14.09 54.03 -9.83
CA LEU A 29 13.04 53.32 -10.58
C LEU A 29 13.51 51.92 -11.01
N GLU A 30 14.78 51.78 -11.42
CA GLU A 30 15.36 50.48 -11.74
C GLU A 30 15.46 49.57 -10.52
N GLU A 31 15.76 50.11 -9.34
CA GLU A 31 15.83 49.35 -8.08
C GLU A 31 14.45 48.88 -7.60
N GLU A 32 13.42 49.73 -7.73
CA GLU A 32 12.03 49.37 -7.40
C GLU A 32 11.47 48.30 -8.34
N MET A 33 11.74 48.42 -9.65
CA MET A 33 11.33 47.38 -10.61
C MET A 33 12.04 46.05 -10.34
N ARG A 34 13.32 46.09 -9.97
CA ARG A 34 14.08 44.89 -9.57
C ARG A 34 13.60 44.32 -8.23
N SER A 35 13.16 45.13 -7.26
CA SER A 35 12.64 44.63 -5.97
C SER A 35 11.28 43.96 -6.13
N ALA A 36 10.38 44.53 -6.93
CA ALA A 36 9.08 43.95 -7.25
C ALA A 36 9.21 42.57 -7.95
N ALA A 37 10.11 42.45 -8.92
CA ALA A 37 10.37 41.19 -9.63
C ALA A 37 11.00 40.09 -8.75
N ARG A 38 11.77 40.48 -7.72
CA ARG A 38 12.40 39.55 -6.76
C ARG A 38 11.39 38.97 -5.76
N TRP A 39 10.27 39.66 -5.52
CA TRP A 39 9.29 39.29 -4.50
C TRP A 39 8.25 38.27 -5.00
N THR A 40 7.84 38.36 -6.27
CA THR A 40 7.02 37.34 -6.95
C THR A 40 7.77 36.01 -7.05
N ARG A 41 9.02 36.03 -7.53
CA ARG A 41 9.83 34.82 -7.72
C ARG A 41 10.12 34.05 -6.42
N ARG A 42 10.15 34.73 -5.26
CA ARG A 42 10.33 34.08 -3.95
C ARG A 42 9.08 33.37 -3.44
N ARG A 43 7.89 33.75 -3.91
CA ARG A 43 6.60 33.12 -3.55
C ARG A 43 6.24 31.96 -4.47
N ASP A 44 6.69 31.99 -5.72
CA ASP A 44 6.33 30.96 -6.70
C ASP A 44 7.14 29.66 -6.51
N ILE A 45 8.37 29.75 -5.99
CA ILE A 45 9.21 28.59 -5.69
C ILE A 45 8.58 27.67 -4.62
N PRO A 46 8.13 28.15 -3.45
CA PRO A 46 7.47 27.28 -2.47
C PRO A 46 6.14 26.73 -2.98
N LEU A 47 5.38 27.50 -3.78
CA LEU A 47 4.15 27.02 -4.40
C LEU A 47 4.42 25.91 -5.43
N ALA A 48 5.46 26.05 -6.25
CA ALA A 48 5.87 25.01 -7.18
C ALA A 48 6.36 23.75 -6.47
N ILE A 49 7.13 23.89 -5.38
CA ILE A 49 7.58 22.76 -4.56
C ILE A 49 6.37 22.06 -3.91
N LEU A 50 5.42 22.80 -3.36
CA LEU A 50 4.18 22.23 -2.80
C LEU A 50 3.33 21.53 -3.87
N ALA A 51 3.22 22.09 -5.07
CA ALA A 51 2.49 21.48 -6.17
C ALA A 51 3.13 20.17 -6.64
N TRP A 52 4.46 20.14 -6.80
CA TRP A 52 5.19 18.92 -7.15
C TRP A 52 5.16 17.87 -6.03
N MET A 53 5.22 18.30 -4.77
CA MET A 53 5.09 17.41 -3.62
C MET A 53 3.68 16.81 -3.55
N ALA A 54 2.64 17.63 -3.73
CA ALA A 54 1.25 17.15 -3.79
C ALA A 54 1.02 16.19 -4.97
N LEU A 55 1.59 16.49 -6.13
CA LEU A 55 1.54 15.60 -7.30
C LEU A 55 2.27 14.27 -7.03
N GLY A 56 3.43 14.32 -6.38
CA GLY A 56 4.19 13.14 -5.97
C GLY A 56 3.43 12.26 -4.97
N VAL A 57 2.80 12.88 -3.96
CA VAL A 57 1.96 12.19 -2.97
C VAL A 57 0.73 11.57 -3.65
N LEU A 58 0.06 12.30 -4.54
CA LEU A 58 -1.10 11.78 -5.28
C LEU A 58 -0.71 10.62 -6.20
N ALA A 59 0.44 10.71 -6.86
CA ALA A 59 0.98 9.64 -7.68
C ALA A 59 1.34 8.40 -6.84
N LEU A 60 2.02 8.57 -5.69
CA LEU A 60 2.32 7.46 -4.77
C LEU A 60 1.05 6.81 -4.24
N TRP A 61 0.05 7.61 -3.86
CA TRP A 61 -1.24 7.15 -3.39
C TRP A 61 -1.99 6.36 -4.47
N GLY A 62 -2.01 6.87 -5.71
CA GLY A 62 -2.61 6.16 -6.84
C GLY A 62 -1.88 4.85 -7.16
N ILE A 63 -0.54 4.86 -7.16
CA ILE A 63 0.28 3.69 -7.41
C ILE A 63 0.07 2.63 -6.32
N SER A 64 0.01 3.01 -5.03
CA SER A 64 -0.24 2.05 -3.96
C SER A 64 -1.62 1.41 -4.07
N HIS A 65 -2.63 2.19 -4.45
CA HIS A 65 -3.98 1.69 -4.64
C HIS A 65 -4.05 0.70 -5.83
N ILE A 66 -3.43 1.06 -6.96
CA ILE A 66 -3.34 0.19 -8.14
C ILE A 66 -2.55 -1.08 -7.80
N ALA A 67 -1.45 -0.98 -7.05
CA ALA A 67 -0.64 -2.13 -6.66
C ALA A 67 -1.43 -3.11 -5.79
N HIS A 68 -2.20 -2.60 -4.82
CA HIS A 68 -3.08 -3.43 -4.00
C HIS A 68 -4.17 -4.13 -4.83
N SER A 69 -4.87 -3.41 -5.71
CA SER A 69 -5.85 -4.02 -6.61
C SER A 69 -5.22 -5.05 -7.56
N LEU A 70 -4.01 -4.79 -8.06
CA LEU A 70 -3.27 -5.73 -8.91
C LEU A 70 -2.85 -6.98 -8.13
N LEU A 71 -2.43 -6.84 -6.88
CA LEU A 71 -2.12 -7.96 -6.00
C LEU A 71 -3.37 -8.82 -5.76
N MET A 72 -4.51 -8.20 -5.43
CA MET A 72 -5.79 -8.90 -5.27
C MET A 72 -6.18 -9.65 -6.55
N LEU A 73 -5.98 -9.04 -7.72
CA LEU A 73 -6.21 -9.68 -9.01
C LEU A 73 -5.32 -10.90 -9.22
N VAL A 74 -4.03 -10.81 -8.87
CA VAL A 74 -3.09 -11.93 -8.97
C VAL A 74 -3.48 -13.06 -8.03
N ILE A 75 -3.86 -12.75 -6.79
CA ILE A 75 -4.34 -13.74 -5.81
C ILE A 75 -5.61 -14.43 -6.33
N ALA A 76 -6.57 -13.67 -6.85
CA ALA A 76 -7.78 -14.22 -7.46
C ALA A 76 -7.46 -15.13 -8.65
N ALA A 77 -6.51 -14.75 -9.51
CA ALA A 77 -6.10 -15.58 -10.65
C ALA A 77 -5.44 -16.89 -10.20
N LEU A 78 -4.58 -16.83 -9.18
CA LEU A 78 -3.95 -18.01 -8.58
C LEU A 78 -5.00 -18.94 -7.98
N LEU A 79 -5.96 -18.38 -7.23
CA LEU A 79 -7.05 -19.13 -6.62
C LEU A 79 -7.92 -19.82 -7.68
N ALA A 80 -8.29 -19.09 -8.74
CA ALA A 80 -9.05 -19.64 -9.86
C ALA A 80 -8.31 -20.83 -10.51
N TYR A 81 -7.00 -20.70 -10.72
CA TYR A 81 -6.17 -21.77 -11.27
C TYR A 81 -6.10 -22.98 -10.35
N ALA A 82 -5.95 -22.78 -9.04
CA ALA A 82 -5.93 -23.84 -8.04
C ALA A 82 -7.26 -24.60 -7.93
N ILE A 83 -8.38 -23.88 -8.07
CA ILE A 83 -9.75 -24.43 -8.00
C ILE A 83 -10.18 -25.13 -9.31
N ALA A 84 -9.60 -24.74 -10.46
CA ALA A 84 -9.93 -25.28 -11.77
C ALA A 84 -9.98 -26.83 -11.85
N PRO A 85 -9.00 -27.61 -11.34
CA PRO A 85 -9.07 -29.07 -11.39
C PRO A 85 -10.24 -29.63 -10.58
N ALA A 86 -10.56 -29.06 -9.41
CA ALA A 86 -11.68 -29.49 -8.59
C ALA A 86 -13.02 -29.24 -9.31
N VAL A 87 -13.17 -28.08 -9.95
CA VAL A 87 -14.35 -27.75 -10.74
C VAL A 87 -14.51 -28.70 -11.93
N ARG A 88 -13.43 -29.01 -12.66
CA ARG A 88 -13.48 -29.98 -13.79
C ARG A 88 -13.88 -31.38 -13.36
N LEU A 89 -13.52 -31.79 -12.15
CA LEU A 89 -13.91 -33.09 -11.60
C LEU A 89 -15.42 -33.14 -11.34
N LEU A 90 -15.97 -32.04 -10.82
CA LEU A 90 -17.39 -31.92 -10.48
C LEU A 90 -18.27 -31.62 -11.70
N GLU A 91 -17.75 -30.94 -12.72
CA GLU A 91 -18.42 -30.66 -14.00
C GLU A 91 -18.82 -31.94 -14.76
N ARG A 92 -18.20 -33.09 -14.44
CA ARG A 92 -18.62 -34.40 -14.97
C ARG A 92 -20.01 -34.84 -14.47
N PHE A 93 -20.45 -34.32 -13.33
CA PHE A 93 -21.70 -34.72 -12.68
C PHE A 93 -22.77 -33.62 -12.72
N VAL A 94 -22.37 -32.35 -12.79
CA VAL A 94 -23.29 -31.19 -12.77
C VAL A 94 -22.89 -30.14 -13.81
N PRO A 95 -23.80 -29.26 -14.26
CA PRO A 95 -23.47 -28.17 -15.18
C PRO A 95 -22.35 -27.28 -14.64
N ARG A 96 -21.49 -26.76 -15.52
CA ARG A 96 -20.29 -25.97 -15.18
C ARG A 96 -20.54 -24.87 -14.14
N LEU A 97 -21.64 -24.11 -14.28
CA LEU A 97 -21.99 -23.04 -13.34
C LEU A 97 -22.29 -23.56 -11.93
N VAL A 98 -22.98 -24.69 -11.82
CA VAL A 98 -23.29 -25.33 -10.54
C VAL A 98 -22.03 -25.92 -9.91
N ALA A 99 -21.15 -26.54 -10.72
CA ALA A 99 -19.87 -27.05 -10.26
C ALA A 99 -18.99 -25.94 -9.65
N ILE A 100 -18.91 -24.79 -10.31
CA ILE A 100 -18.19 -23.62 -9.80
C ILE A 100 -18.79 -23.19 -8.46
N LEU A 101 -20.10 -22.94 -8.41
CA LEU A 101 -20.75 -22.45 -7.20
C LEU A 101 -20.53 -23.39 -6.01
N LEU A 102 -20.64 -24.70 -6.22
CA LEU A 102 -20.52 -25.70 -5.16
C LEU A 102 -19.08 -25.77 -4.62
N VAL A 103 -18.07 -25.79 -5.49
CA VAL A 103 -16.67 -25.80 -5.05
C VAL A 103 -16.33 -24.52 -4.29
N TYR A 104 -16.78 -23.37 -4.76
CA TYR A 104 -16.58 -22.09 -4.08
C TYR A 104 -17.28 -22.04 -2.72
N LEU A 105 -18.47 -22.64 -2.60
CA LEU A 105 -19.20 -22.73 -1.34
C LEU A 105 -18.47 -23.63 -0.33
N VAL A 106 -17.88 -24.73 -0.77
CA VAL A 106 -17.04 -25.60 0.08
C VAL A 106 -15.78 -24.88 0.54
N VAL A 107 -15.08 -24.17 -0.36
CA VAL A 107 -13.88 -23.40 -0.02
C VAL A 107 -14.21 -22.27 0.96
N LEU A 108 -15.28 -21.49 0.69
CA LEU A 108 -15.70 -20.41 1.57
C LEU A 108 -16.17 -20.92 2.93
N GLY A 109 -16.91 -22.03 2.95
CA GLY A 109 -17.34 -22.68 4.19
C GLY A 109 -16.14 -23.14 5.01
N GLY A 110 -15.17 -23.82 4.39
CA GLY A 110 -13.94 -24.25 5.05
C GLY A 110 -13.12 -23.08 5.59
N LEU A 111 -12.98 -22.00 4.82
CA LEU A 111 -12.27 -20.80 5.25
C LEU A 111 -12.99 -20.09 6.40
N SER A 112 -14.33 -20.01 6.37
CA SER A 112 -15.14 -19.41 7.43
C SER A 112 -15.00 -20.19 8.74
N ILE A 113 -15.01 -21.53 8.68
CA ILE A 113 -14.78 -22.39 9.84
C ILE A 113 -13.37 -22.17 10.38
N LEU A 114 -12.35 -22.17 9.53
CA LEU A 114 -10.96 -21.92 9.93
C LEU A 114 -10.82 -20.57 10.63
N LEU A 115 -11.35 -19.50 10.04
CA LEU A 115 -11.34 -18.16 10.62
C LEU A 115 -12.07 -18.11 11.96
N TYR A 116 -13.23 -18.74 12.07
CA TYR A 116 -13.97 -18.82 13.33
C TYR A 116 -13.13 -19.45 14.45
N PHE A 117 -12.46 -20.57 14.17
CA PHE A 117 -11.55 -21.21 15.13
C PHE A 117 -10.38 -20.32 15.50
N VAL A 118 -9.70 -19.75 14.50
CA VAL A 118 -8.54 -18.87 14.74
C VAL A 118 -8.93 -17.66 15.58
N ILE A 119 -10.03 -16.98 15.24
CA ILE A 119 -10.51 -15.79 15.96
C ILE A 119 -10.89 -16.17 17.40
N THR A 120 -11.70 -17.21 17.59
CA THR A 120 -12.16 -17.61 18.92
C THR A 120 -11.00 -18.02 19.81
N THR A 121 -10.09 -18.87 19.31
CA THR A 121 -8.89 -19.29 20.05
C THR A 121 -7.97 -18.11 20.36
N THR A 122 -7.80 -17.17 19.43
CA THR A 122 -6.97 -15.97 19.68
C THR A 122 -7.58 -15.09 20.76
N ILE A 123 -8.90 -14.87 20.72
CA ILE A 123 -9.62 -14.10 21.75
C ILE A 123 -9.50 -14.77 23.11
N GLU A 124 -9.72 -16.08 23.21
CA GLU A 124 -9.57 -16.84 24.46
C GLU A 124 -8.15 -16.77 25.01
N GLN A 125 -7.13 -16.85 24.15
CA GLN A 125 -5.73 -16.69 24.55
C GLN A 125 -5.45 -15.28 25.09
N ILE A 126 -5.95 -14.23 24.43
CA ILE A 126 -5.79 -12.84 24.89
C ILE A 126 -6.51 -12.61 26.23
N VAL A 127 -7.75 -13.10 26.35
CA VAL A 127 -8.56 -12.95 27.58
C VAL A 127 -7.96 -13.75 28.73
N SER A 128 -7.46 -14.96 28.50
CA SER A 128 -6.79 -15.74 29.53
C SER A 128 -5.50 -15.07 30.00
N LEU A 129 -4.68 -14.55 29.09
CA LEU A 129 -3.50 -13.74 29.44
C LEU A 129 -3.86 -12.52 30.28
N ALA A 130 -4.95 -11.81 29.93
CA ALA A 130 -5.46 -10.69 30.70
C ALA A 130 -5.92 -11.12 32.11
N HIS A 131 -6.63 -12.24 32.22
CA HIS A 131 -7.06 -12.79 33.52
C HIS A 131 -5.88 -13.26 34.39
N TYR A 132 -4.87 -13.92 33.82
CA TYR A 132 -3.66 -14.29 34.55
C TYR A 132 -2.92 -13.05 35.05
N GLY A 133 -2.82 -12.00 34.24
CA GLY A 133 -2.26 -10.71 34.65
C GLY A 133 -3.06 -10.07 35.79
N GLN A 134 -4.39 -10.04 35.67
CA GLN A 134 -5.28 -9.51 36.71
C GLN A 134 -5.20 -10.30 38.02
N GLN A 135 -5.11 -11.64 37.96
CA GLN A 135 -5.03 -12.48 39.15
C GLN A 135 -3.73 -12.26 39.93
N MET A 136 -2.63 -11.92 39.23
CA MET A 136 -1.37 -11.56 39.88
C MET A 136 -1.43 -10.16 40.53
N LEU A 137 -2.25 -9.25 40.00
CA LEU A 137 -2.35 -7.85 40.41
C LEU A 137 -3.51 -7.55 41.38
N THR A 138 -4.50 -8.44 41.49
CA THR A 138 -5.69 -8.23 42.34
C THR A 138 -5.40 -8.70 43.77
N PRO A 139 -5.51 -7.83 44.78
CA PRO A 139 -5.38 -8.23 46.19
C PRO A 139 -6.40 -9.31 46.55
N ARG A 140 -5.98 -10.33 47.30
CA ARG A 140 -6.91 -11.36 47.78
C ARG A 140 -8.02 -10.70 48.63
N PRO A 141 -9.26 -11.24 48.61
CA PRO A 141 -10.29 -10.81 49.53
C PRO A 141 -9.81 -11.08 50.96
N GLY A 142 -9.44 -10.02 51.69
CA GLY A 142 -8.81 -10.14 53.01
C GLY A 142 -7.82 -9.03 53.39
N GLY A 143 -7.48 -8.10 52.48
CA GLY A 143 -6.61 -6.96 52.83
C GLY A 143 -5.13 -7.32 53.00
N SER A 144 -4.72 -8.52 52.58
CA SER A 144 -3.33 -8.94 52.54
C SER A 144 -2.72 -8.68 51.16
N VAL A 145 -1.56 -8.05 51.20
CA VAL A 145 -0.59 -7.78 50.12
C VAL A 145 -0.66 -8.76 48.95
N THR A 146 -0.56 -8.21 47.74
CA THR A 146 -0.52 -9.00 46.50
C THR A 146 0.71 -9.92 46.49
N PRO A 147 0.64 -11.12 45.89
CA PRO A 147 1.81 -12.02 45.77
C PRO A 147 3.00 -11.36 45.05
N LEU A 148 2.71 -10.39 44.17
CA LEU A 148 3.70 -9.51 43.55
C LEU A 148 4.41 -8.62 44.58
N GLU A 149 3.70 -8.00 45.53
CA GLU A 149 4.31 -7.18 46.59
C GLU A 149 5.24 -8.00 47.49
N GLU A 150 4.95 -9.29 47.70
CA GLU A 150 5.77 -10.16 48.55
C GLU A 150 7.06 -10.61 47.84
N ILE A 151 6.98 -10.88 46.53
CA ILE A 151 8.16 -11.19 45.70
C ILE A 151 8.99 -9.93 45.45
N LEU A 152 8.37 -8.78 45.16
CA LEU A 152 9.08 -7.55 44.81
C LEU A 152 9.63 -6.79 46.03
N ASN A 153 9.00 -6.89 47.22
CA ASN A 153 9.62 -6.40 48.46
C ASN A 153 10.91 -7.17 48.79
N ARG A 154 10.98 -8.47 48.47
CA ARG A 154 12.24 -9.24 48.58
C ARG A 154 13.34 -8.74 47.65
N PHE A 155 13.01 -8.02 46.58
CA PHE A 155 13.96 -7.41 45.64
C PHE A 155 14.22 -5.91 45.89
N GLY A 156 13.64 -5.31 46.94
CA GLY A 156 13.94 -3.92 47.34
C GLY A 156 13.33 -2.83 46.47
N ILE A 157 12.24 -3.11 45.75
CA ILE A 157 11.58 -2.15 44.86
C ILE A 157 10.65 -1.23 45.67
N SER A 158 10.79 0.08 45.46
CA SER A 158 10.05 1.12 46.19
C SER A 158 8.54 1.16 45.82
N ALA A 159 7.68 1.44 46.80
CA ALA A 159 6.22 1.40 46.65
C ALA A 159 5.65 2.35 45.57
N SER A 160 6.36 3.43 45.23
CA SER A 160 5.98 4.37 44.17
C SER A 160 6.16 3.78 42.77
N GLN A 161 7.24 3.04 42.52
CA GLN A 161 7.46 2.36 41.24
C GLN A 161 6.42 1.26 41.00
N LEU A 162 5.95 0.63 42.09
CA LEU A 162 4.92 -0.40 42.02
C LEU A 162 3.54 0.16 41.67
N SER A 163 3.21 1.35 42.18
CA SER A 163 2.00 2.10 41.83
C SER A 163 1.95 2.40 40.32
N ASP A 164 3.06 2.90 39.76
CA ASP A 164 3.14 3.25 38.34
C ASP A 164 3.07 2.01 37.44
N LEU A 165 3.75 0.92 37.80
CA LEU A 165 3.63 -0.36 37.10
C LEU A 165 2.20 -0.92 37.15
N ARG A 166 1.54 -0.83 38.30
CA ARG A 166 0.16 -1.27 38.46
C ARG A 166 -0.78 -0.46 37.57
N GLN A 167 -0.62 0.86 37.55
CA GLN A 167 -1.46 1.74 36.75
C GLN A 167 -1.23 1.55 35.24
N GLN A 168 0.02 1.32 34.81
CA GLN A 168 0.31 0.92 33.44
C GLN A 168 -0.32 -0.44 33.08
N LEU A 169 -0.21 -1.44 33.94
CA LEU A 169 -0.80 -2.77 33.69
C LEU A 169 -2.33 -2.70 33.65
N PHE A 170 -2.96 -1.93 34.55
CA PHE A 170 -4.40 -1.68 34.51
C PHE A 170 -4.83 -0.99 33.21
N SER A 171 -4.08 0.02 32.76
CA SER A 171 -4.38 0.70 31.49
C SER A 171 -4.24 -0.24 30.28
N GLN A 172 -3.24 -1.13 30.27
CA GLN A 172 -3.09 -2.12 29.20
C GLN A 172 -4.21 -3.18 29.23
N LEU A 173 -4.63 -3.63 30.40
CA LEU A 173 -5.77 -4.54 30.54
C LEU A 173 -7.09 -3.90 30.08
N GLN A 174 -7.28 -2.61 30.36
CA GLN A 174 -8.43 -1.84 29.88
C GLN A 174 -8.35 -1.58 28.37
N ASN A 175 -7.14 -1.44 27.82
CA ASN A 175 -6.89 -1.39 26.38
C ASN A 175 -7.19 -2.73 25.70
N ILE A 176 -6.93 -3.87 26.35
CA ILE A 176 -7.30 -5.21 25.83
C ILE A 176 -8.83 -5.33 25.73
N ALA A 177 -9.59 -4.82 26.70
CA ALA A 177 -11.06 -4.80 26.63
C ALA A 177 -11.59 -3.92 25.49
N THR A 178 -10.91 -2.80 25.18
CA THR A 178 -11.23 -1.95 24.02
C THR A 178 -10.62 -2.41 22.70
N SER A 179 -9.71 -3.40 22.73
CA SER A 179 -9.08 -4.02 21.54
C SER A 179 -10.03 -4.91 20.74
N ALA A 180 -11.26 -5.14 21.21
CA ALA A 180 -12.28 -5.85 20.44
C ALA A 180 -12.73 -5.07 19.18
N LEU A 181 -12.73 -3.73 19.23
CA LEU A 181 -13.18 -2.87 18.12
C LEU A 181 -12.34 -3.05 16.85
N PRO A 182 -10.98 -2.94 16.90
CA PRO A 182 -10.13 -3.21 15.73
C PRO A 182 -10.25 -4.62 15.17
N ILE A 183 -10.50 -5.62 16.02
CA ILE A 183 -10.69 -7.01 15.58
C ILE A 183 -11.98 -7.12 14.75
N VAL A 184 -13.08 -6.52 15.22
CA VAL A 184 -14.35 -6.53 14.48
C VAL A 184 -14.22 -5.79 13.14
N THR A 185 -13.61 -4.60 13.13
CA THR A 185 -13.41 -3.85 11.88
C THR A 185 -12.48 -4.57 10.92
N GLY A 186 -11.38 -5.15 11.41
CA GLY A 186 -10.44 -5.91 10.59
C GLY A 186 -11.04 -7.20 10.02
N VAL A 187 -11.90 -7.88 10.78
CA VAL A 187 -12.65 -9.05 10.27
C VAL A 187 -13.63 -8.62 9.18
N PHE A 188 -14.34 -7.50 9.37
CA PHE A 188 -15.27 -6.99 8.36
C PHE A 188 -14.54 -6.62 7.05
N GLU A 189 -13.43 -5.88 7.14
CA GLU A 189 -12.59 -5.56 5.99
C GLU A 189 -12.05 -6.83 5.31
N GLY A 190 -11.54 -7.78 6.09
CA GLY A 190 -11.05 -9.06 5.56
C GLY A 190 -12.12 -9.88 4.86
N ILE A 191 -13.36 -9.89 5.37
CA ILE A 191 -14.50 -10.55 4.71
C ILE A 191 -14.81 -9.89 3.37
N LEU A 192 -14.83 -8.55 3.31
CA LEU A 192 -15.04 -7.83 2.05
C LEU A 192 -13.95 -8.15 1.03
N ASP A 193 -12.69 -8.17 1.44
CA ASP A 193 -11.56 -8.53 0.60
C ASP A 193 -11.67 -9.96 0.07
N ILE A 194 -12.01 -10.92 0.94
CA ILE A 194 -12.24 -12.32 0.54
C ILE A 194 -13.38 -12.39 -0.48
N ILE A 195 -14.50 -11.69 -0.27
CA ILE A 195 -15.63 -11.68 -1.20
C ILE A 195 -15.20 -11.11 -2.55
N ILE A 196 -14.46 -10.00 -2.57
CA ILE A 196 -13.97 -9.38 -3.81
C ILE A 196 -13.06 -10.35 -4.56
N VAL A 197 -12.06 -10.92 -3.88
CA VAL A 197 -11.15 -11.93 -4.46
C VAL A 197 -11.94 -13.11 -5.01
N MET A 198 -12.97 -13.55 -4.29
CA MET A 198 -13.81 -14.68 -4.69
C MET A 198 -14.59 -14.38 -5.98
N VAL A 199 -15.27 -13.24 -6.03
CA VAL A 199 -16.03 -12.80 -7.22
C VAL A 199 -15.09 -12.65 -8.41
N LEU A 200 -13.93 -12.04 -8.20
CA LEU A 200 -12.91 -11.84 -9.22
C LEU A 200 -12.36 -13.19 -9.72
N SER A 201 -12.16 -14.14 -8.81
CA SER A 201 -11.69 -15.49 -9.11
C SER A 201 -12.75 -16.29 -9.89
N ILE A 202 -14.04 -16.19 -9.51
CA ILE A 202 -15.15 -16.80 -10.27
C ILE A 202 -15.22 -16.21 -11.67
N TYR A 203 -15.15 -14.88 -11.78
CA TYR A 203 -15.14 -14.20 -13.07
C TYR A 203 -13.97 -14.66 -13.94
N LEU A 204 -12.76 -14.71 -13.39
CA LEU A 204 -11.57 -15.23 -14.08
C LEU A 204 -11.68 -16.72 -14.42
N LEU A 205 -12.41 -17.53 -13.64
CA LEU A 205 -12.61 -18.94 -13.95
C LEU A 205 -13.63 -19.14 -15.08
N ILE A 206 -14.69 -18.35 -15.11
CA ILE A 206 -15.71 -18.38 -16.17
C ILE A 206 -15.11 -17.85 -17.48
N ASP A 207 -14.47 -16.66 -17.43
CA ASP A 207 -13.95 -15.89 -18.56
C ASP A 207 -12.42 -16.09 -18.79
N GLY A 208 -11.81 -17.11 -18.19
CA GLY A 208 -10.34 -17.28 -18.15
C GLY A 208 -9.67 -17.28 -19.52
N GLU A 209 -10.30 -17.82 -20.55
CA GLU A 209 -9.79 -17.72 -21.91
C GLU A 209 -9.78 -16.28 -22.44
N ARG A 210 -10.77 -15.45 -22.07
CA ARG A 210 -10.87 -14.05 -22.47
C ARG A 210 -9.83 -13.20 -21.76
N ALA A 211 -9.60 -13.44 -20.47
CA ALA A 211 -8.54 -12.81 -19.68
C ALA A 211 -7.14 -13.15 -20.23
N VAL A 212 -6.86 -14.42 -20.52
CA VAL A 212 -5.61 -14.84 -21.16
C VAL A 212 -5.46 -14.25 -22.56
N ARG A 213 -6.55 -14.17 -23.35
CA ARG A 213 -6.55 -13.49 -24.66
C ARG A 213 -6.32 -11.98 -24.55
N TRP A 214 -6.74 -11.33 -23.47
CA TRP A 214 -6.54 -9.90 -23.22
C TRP A 214 -5.10 -9.62 -22.78
N LEU A 215 -4.59 -10.40 -21.83
CA LEU A 215 -3.19 -10.34 -21.39
C LEU A 215 -2.22 -10.63 -22.54
N ARG A 216 -2.53 -11.63 -23.39
CA ARG A 216 -1.74 -11.91 -24.61
C ARG A 216 -1.78 -10.77 -25.63
N ARG A 217 -2.85 -9.96 -25.69
CA ARG A 217 -2.96 -8.81 -26.61
C ARG A 217 -2.17 -7.59 -26.11
N GLY A 218 -2.00 -7.43 -24.79
CA GLY A 218 -1.16 -6.39 -24.20
C GLY A 218 0.35 -6.66 -24.21
N VAL A 219 0.77 -7.91 -24.46
CA VAL A 219 2.19 -8.30 -24.49
C VAL A 219 2.73 -8.29 -25.94
N PRO A 220 3.74 -7.46 -26.27
CA PRO A 220 4.36 -7.43 -27.60
C PRO A 220 4.87 -8.82 -28.01
N THR A 221 4.57 -9.19 -29.25
CA THR A 221 4.59 -10.55 -29.84
C THR A 221 5.95 -11.27 -29.88
N ARG A 222 7.04 -10.71 -29.34
CA ARG A 222 8.41 -11.22 -29.53
C ARG A 222 8.84 -12.38 -28.61
N GLN A 223 8.08 -12.76 -27.58
CA GLN A 223 8.52 -13.83 -26.63
C GLN A 223 7.55 -15.01 -26.47
N ARG A 224 6.46 -15.07 -27.24
CA ARG A 224 5.42 -16.12 -27.11
C ARG A 224 5.94 -17.55 -27.29
N ALA A 225 7.02 -17.76 -28.06
CA ALA A 225 7.62 -19.08 -28.25
C ALA A 225 8.35 -19.58 -26.98
N ARG A 226 9.02 -18.69 -26.25
CA ARG A 226 9.81 -19.04 -25.06
C ARG A 226 8.92 -19.38 -23.87
N THR A 227 7.81 -18.65 -23.69
CA THR A 227 6.82 -18.93 -22.64
C THR A 227 6.10 -20.25 -22.86
N ARG A 228 5.79 -20.61 -24.13
CA ARG A 228 5.13 -21.88 -24.45
C ARG A 228 6.04 -23.08 -24.16
N PHE A 229 7.32 -22.97 -24.49
CA PHE A 229 8.31 -24.00 -24.19
C PHE A 229 8.52 -24.20 -22.68
N LEU A 230 8.54 -23.10 -21.91
CA LEU A 230 8.67 -23.18 -20.46
C LEU A 230 7.43 -23.80 -19.79
N LEU A 231 6.22 -23.46 -20.24
CA LEU A 231 5.00 -24.09 -19.72
C LEU A 231 4.96 -25.60 -20.03
N ASP A 232 5.26 -26.02 -21.26
CA ASP A 232 5.31 -27.44 -21.64
C ASP A 232 6.34 -28.22 -20.80
N THR A 233 7.48 -27.59 -20.51
CA THR A 233 8.54 -28.24 -19.72
C THR A 233 8.11 -28.42 -18.26
N VAL A 234 7.50 -27.39 -17.65
CA VAL A 234 7.03 -27.46 -16.26
C VAL A 234 5.87 -28.45 -16.13
N GLU A 235 4.94 -28.44 -17.06
CA GLU A 235 3.78 -29.35 -17.05
C GLU A 235 4.21 -30.83 -17.18
N ARG A 236 5.28 -31.09 -17.95
CA ARG A 236 5.86 -32.43 -18.10
C ARG A 236 6.64 -32.90 -16.87
N VAL A 237 7.38 -32.00 -16.20
CA VAL A 237 8.16 -32.33 -14.99
C VAL A 237 7.23 -32.52 -13.79
N VAL A 238 6.25 -31.63 -13.60
CA VAL A 238 5.29 -31.71 -12.49
C VAL A 238 4.29 -32.85 -12.71
N GLY A 239 3.80 -33.05 -13.93
CA GLY A 239 2.91 -34.17 -14.27
C GLY A 239 3.59 -35.54 -14.16
N GLY A 240 4.91 -35.60 -14.39
CA GLY A 240 5.73 -36.79 -14.16
C GLY A 240 5.88 -37.15 -12.69
N TYR A 241 6.09 -36.15 -11.82
CA TYR A 241 6.27 -36.37 -10.38
C TYR A 241 4.99 -36.88 -9.70
N ILE A 242 3.83 -36.35 -10.07
CA ILE A 242 2.53 -36.78 -9.52
C ILE A 242 2.19 -38.22 -9.95
N ARG A 243 2.53 -38.62 -11.18
CA ARG A 243 2.38 -40.01 -11.63
C ARG A 243 3.38 -40.97 -10.98
N GLY A 244 4.59 -40.50 -10.67
CA GLY A 244 5.61 -41.28 -9.98
C GLY A 244 5.36 -41.48 -8.48
N GLN A 245 4.54 -40.62 -7.85
CA GLN A 245 4.15 -40.75 -6.44
C GLN A 245 2.89 -41.61 -6.22
N LEU A 246 2.22 -42.03 -7.30
CA LEU A 246 1.02 -42.88 -7.27
C LEU A 246 1.30 -44.33 -7.69
N LEU A 247 2.55 -44.67 -7.97
CA LEU A 247 3.08 -46.03 -8.11
C LEU A 247 4.01 -46.32 -6.93
#